data_AF-A0A351BKN9-F1
#
_entry.id   AF-A0A351BKN9-F1
#
_cell.length_a   1.000
_cell.length_b   1.000
_cell.length_c   1.000
_cell.angle_alpha   90.00
_cell.angle_beta   90.00
_cell.angle_gamma   90.00
#
_symmetry.space_group_name_H-M   'P 1'
#
loop_
_entity.id
_entity.type
_entity.pdbx_description
1 polymer ?
#
loop_
_entity_poly.entity_id
_entity_poly.type
_entity_poly.pdbx_seq_one_letter_code
_entity_poly.pdbx_strand_id
1 'polypeptide(L)'
;MSGFLYYLVAFAVVLGILVVVHEFGHYLAARWVGVRVLRFSVGFGKPLLSRRFGRDGTEWALAAFPLGGYVKMLDEREGEVAPEELHRSFNRQPVARRMLIVAAGPAANFLLAVLLYWALFWYGSEEFRPILGAPAISSPA
;
A
#
# COMPACT_ATOMS: atom_id res chain seq x y z
N MET A 1 26.09 8.81 16.20
CA MET A 1 25.30 7.62 16.59
C MET A 1 23.80 7.91 16.76
N SER A 2 23.36 9.15 17.02
CA SER A 2 21.93 9.52 17.12
C SER A 2 21.15 9.44 15.80
N GLY A 3 21.75 9.83 14.67
CA GLY A 3 21.09 9.81 13.36
C GLY A 3 20.72 8.42 12.86
N PHE A 4 21.51 7.40 13.16
CA PHE A 4 21.26 6.04 12.66
C PHE A 4 19.94 5.47 13.18
N LEU A 5 19.69 5.54 14.49
CA LEU A 5 18.44 5.05 15.08
C LEU A 5 17.24 5.84 14.54
N TYR A 6 17.39 7.16 14.40
CA TYR A 6 16.36 8.01 13.79
C TYR A 6 16.01 7.55 12.37
N TYR A 7 17.00 7.38 11.49
CA TYR A 7 16.77 6.94 10.12
C TYR A 7 16.19 5.52 10.06
N LEU A 8 16.63 4.62 10.95
CA LEU A 8 16.10 3.26 11.01
C LEU A 8 14.61 3.24 11.38
N VAL A 9 14.22 4.01 12.40
CA VAL A 9 12.82 4.14 12.82
C VAL A 9 11.99 4.83 11.74
N ALA A 10 12.50 5.93 11.16
CA ALA A 10 11.83 6.64 10.08
C ALA A 10 11.61 5.74 8.86
N PHE A 11 12.63 4.96 8.47
CA PHE A 11 12.53 3.97 7.40
C PHE A 11 11.46 2.92 7.68
N ALA A 12 11.45 2.34 8.89
CA ALA A 12 10.46 1.34 9.27
C ALA A 12 9.03 1.89 9.23
N VAL A 13 8.82 3.13 9.70
CA VAL A 13 7.52 3.80 9.67
C VAL A 13 7.06 4.07 8.24
N VAL A 14 7.92 4.67 7.41
CA VAL A 14 7.57 4.99 6.01
C VAL A 14 7.30 3.72 5.21
N LEU A 15 8.15 2.70 5.36
CA LEU A 15 7.94 1.40 4.71
C LEU A 15 6.65 0.74 5.19
N GLY A 16 6.36 0.79 6.50
CA GLY A 16 5.13 0.26 7.08
C GLY A 16 3.88 0.91 6.48
N ILE A 17 3.86 2.25 6.40
CA ILE A 17 2.75 2.98 5.78
C ILE A 17 2.60 2.59 4.30
N LEU A 18 3.71 2.55 3.56
CA LEU A 18 3.70 2.23 2.13
C LEU A 18 3.17 0.82 1.87
N VAL A 19 3.54 -0.17 2.68
CA VAL A 19 3.02 -1.53 2.53
C VAL A 19 1.55 -1.61 2.93
N VAL A 20 1.14 -1.00 4.04
CA VAL A 20 -0.27 -1.01 4.46
C VAL A 20 -1.17 -0.41 3.39
N VAL A 21 -0.79 0.72 2.80
CA VAL A 21 -1.56 1.37 1.72
C VAL A 21 -1.56 0.51 0.46
N HIS A 22 -0.43 -0.13 0.11
CA HIS A 22 -0.35 -1.07 -1.01
C HIS A 22 -1.32 -2.23 -0.87
N GLU A 23 -1.25 -2.95 0.26
CA GLU A 23 -2.14 -4.07 0.55
C GLU A 23 -3.60 -3.62 0.61
N PHE A 24 -3.86 -2.42 1.15
CA PHE A 24 -5.20 -1.85 1.18
C PHE A 24 -5.77 -1.61 -0.22
N GLY A 25 -4.93 -1.23 -1.18
CA GLY A 25 -5.30 -1.14 -2.60
C GLY A 25 -5.79 -2.47 -3.16
N HIS A 26 -5.03 -3.55 -2.96
CA HIS A 26 -5.45 -4.91 -3.36
C HIS A 26 -6.77 -5.33 -2.69
N TYR A 27 -6.87 -5.09 -1.37
CA TYR A 27 -8.06 -5.41 -0.59
C TYR A 27 -9.31 -4.71 -1.11
N LEU A 28 -9.23 -3.40 -1.34
CA LEU A 28 -10.36 -2.61 -1.80
C LEU A 28 -10.81 -3.03 -3.20
N ALA A 29 -9.86 -3.22 -4.11
CA ALA A 29 -10.16 -3.66 -5.46
C ALA A 29 -10.78 -5.07 -5.48
N ALA A 30 -10.26 -6.01 -4.68
CA ALA A 30 -10.81 -7.36 -4.57
C ALA A 30 -12.27 -7.33 -4.10
N ARG A 31 -12.58 -6.54 -3.07
CA ARG A 31 -13.94 -6.38 -2.58
C ARG A 31 -14.87 -5.71 -3.59
N TRP A 32 -14.36 -4.72 -4.33
CA TRP A 32 -15.17 -4.02 -5.33
C TRP A 32 -15.58 -4.93 -6.48
N VAL A 33 -14.69 -5.81 -6.94
CA VAL A 33 -15.02 -6.78 -8.00
C VAL A 33 -15.71 -8.06 -7.50
N GLY A 34 -16.03 -8.13 -6.19
CA GLY A 34 -16.79 -9.23 -5.59
C GLY A 34 -15.96 -10.42 -5.11
N VAL A 35 -14.63 -10.34 -5.15
CA VAL A 35 -13.73 -11.38 -4.64
C VAL A 35 -13.73 -11.37 -3.11
N ARG A 36 -13.90 -12.54 -2.51
CA ARG A 36 -13.89 -12.68 -1.05
C ARG A 36 -12.45 -12.60 -0.54
N VAL A 37 -12.20 -11.74 0.44
CA VAL A 37 -10.90 -11.65 1.12
C VAL A 37 -10.98 -12.37 2.46
N LEU A 38 -10.12 -13.38 2.64
CA LEU A 38 -10.04 -14.22 3.83
C LEU A 38 -9.23 -13.53 4.93
N ARG A 39 -8.09 -12.94 4.60
CA ARG A 39 -7.21 -12.28 5.56
C ARG A 39 -6.54 -11.04 4.98
N PHE A 40 -6.49 -9.98 5.77
CA PHE A 40 -5.66 -8.81 5.57
C PHE A 40 -4.61 -8.78 6.68
N SER A 41 -3.33 -8.98 6.34
CA SER A 41 -2.24 -9.03 7.31
C SER A 41 -1.31 -7.85 7.12
N VAL A 42 -1.08 -7.10 8.19
CA VAL A 42 0.03 -6.15 8.29
C VAL A 42 1.19 -6.87 8.98
N GLY A 43 2.29 -7.01 8.26
CA GLY A 43 3.46 -7.78 8.66
C GLY A 43 3.38 -9.26 8.30
N PHE A 44 4.48 -9.95 8.60
CA PHE A 44 4.67 -11.39 8.38
C PHE A 44 4.89 -12.15 9.70
N GLY A 45 4.80 -13.49 9.61
CA GLY A 45 5.08 -14.40 10.70
C GLY A 45 3.90 -14.61 11.65
N LYS A 46 4.20 -14.84 12.94
CA LYS A 46 3.19 -15.12 13.94
C LYS A 46 2.27 -13.89 14.13
N PRO A 47 0.94 -14.03 13.97
CA PRO A 47 0.02 -12.96 14.28
C PRO A 47 0.07 -12.68 15.79
N LEU A 48 0.32 -11.42 16.16
CA LEU A 48 0.27 -10.95 17.54
C LEU A 48 -1.16 -10.64 17.94
N LEU A 49 -1.90 -10.03 17.00
CA LEU A 49 -3.30 -9.68 17.16
C LEU A 49 -4.04 -10.08 15.89
N SER A 50 -5.17 -10.75 16.01
CA SER A 50 -6.09 -10.91 14.89
C SER A 50 -7.55 -10.78 15.32
N ARG A 51 -8.37 -10.17 14.46
CA ARG A 51 -9.81 -10.03 14.65
C ARG A 51 -10.52 -10.17 13.31
N ARG A 52 -11.67 -10.84 13.30
CA ARG A 52 -12.52 -10.94 12.11
C ARG A 52 -13.53 -9.80 12.11
N PHE A 53 -13.64 -9.08 10.98
CA PHE A 53 -14.55 -7.95 10.86
C PHE A 53 -15.14 -7.84 9.44
N GLY A 54 -16.34 -7.26 9.35
CA GLY A 54 -17.04 -6.99 8.11
C GLY A 54 -17.97 -8.12 7.65
N ARG A 55 -18.76 -7.84 6.60
CA ARG A 55 -19.81 -8.75 6.08
C ARG A 55 -19.25 -10.10 5.61
N ASP A 56 -18.02 -10.10 5.10
CA ASP A 56 -17.34 -11.32 4.61
C ASP A 56 -16.50 -12.02 5.68
N GLY A 57 -16.43 -11.46 6.90
CA GLY A 57 -15.66 -12.01 8.01
C GLY A 57 -14.14 -11.99 7.80
N THR A 58 -13.62 -11.04 7.04
CA THR A 58 -12.18 -10.90 6.77
C THR A 58 -11.39 -10.84 8.08
N GLU A 59 -10.37 -11.67 8.21
CA GLU A 59 -9.45 -11.65 9.33
C GLU A 59 -8.42 -10.54 9.16
N TRP A 60 -8.46 -9.56 10.05
CA TRP A 60 -7.45 -8.51 10.15
C TRP A 60 -6.39 -8.95 11.14
N ALA A 61 -5.15 -9.10 10.68
CA ALA A 61 -4.03 -9.57 11.48
C ALA A 61 -2.92 -8.52 11.53
N LEU A 62 -2.33 -8.35 12.71
CA LEU A 62 -1.08 -7.63 12.93
C LEU A 62 -0.03 -8.67 13.35
N ALA A 63 1.00 -8.85 12.54
CA ALA A 63 2.02 -9.87 12.74
C ALA A 63 3.33 -9.28 13.28
N ALA A 64 4.18 -10.15 13.83
CA ALA A 64 5.37 -9.73 14.56
C ALA A 64 6.42 -8.99 13.71
N PHE A 65 6.54 -9.30 12.41
CA PHE A 65 7.52 -8.68 11.53
C PHE A 65 6.87 -7.61 10.66
N PRO A 66 7.15 -6.31 10.87
CA PRO A 66 6.45 -5.21 10.20
C PRO A 66 6.93 -4.93 8.76
N LEU A 67 7.93 -5.65 8.27
CA LEU A 67 8.58 -5.42 6.97
C LEU A 67 7.78 -5.93 5.76
N GLY A 68 6.45 -5.98 5.87
CA GLY A 68 5.58 -6.27 4.74
C GLY A 68 4.13 -6.51 5.15
N GLY A 69 3.42 -7.31 4.37
CA GLY A 69 2.00 -7.58 4.53
C GLY A 69 1.49 -8.47 3.40
N TYR A 70 0.26 -8.93 3.51
CA TYR A 70 -0.39 -9.66 2.42
C TYR A 70 -1.92 -9.63 2.55
N VAL A 71 -2.58 -9.66 1.39
CA VAL A 71 -4.01 -9.90 1.26
C VAL A 71 -4.26 -11.33 0.76
N LYS A 72 -4.78 -12.18 1.65
CA LYS A 72 -5.21 -13.54 1.28
C LYS A 72 -6.61 -13.51 0.70
N MET A 73 -6.72 -13.79 -0.59
CA MET A 73 -8.00 -13.88 -1.31
C MET A 73 -8.49 -15.32 -1.34
N LEU A 74 -9.80 -15.50 -1.52
CA LEU A 74 -10.37 -16.82 -1.77
C LEU A 74 -9.83 -17.32 -3.12
N ASP A 75 -9.15 -18.47 -3.12
CA ASP A 75 -8.60 -19.10 -4.32
C ASP A 75 -8.68 -20.63 -4.16
N GLU A 76 -9.22 -21.32 -5.16
CA GLU A 76 -9.34 -22.78 -5.19
C GLU A 76 -7.99 -23.50 -5.20
N ARG A 77 -6.92 -22.81 -5.61
CA ARG A 77 -5.56 -23.38 -5.60
C ARG A 77 -4.96 -23.45 -4.20
N GLU A 78 -5.49 -22.68 -3.25
CA GLU A 78 -5.00 -22.61 -1.88
C GLU A 78 -5.82 -23.42 -0.87
N GLY A 79 -6.96 -23.98 -1.29
CA GLY A 79 -7.81 -24.82 -0.45
C GLY A 79 -9.18 -25.09 -1.07
N GLU A 80 -9.97 -25.93 -0.40
CA GLU A 80 -11.35 -26.20 -0.81
C GLU A 80 -12.23 -24.97 -0.65
N VAL A 81 -13.04 -24.68 -1.67
CA VAL A 81 -13.97 -23.56 -1.71
C VAL A 81 -15.38 -24.11 -1.86
N ALA A 82 -16.31 -23.64 -1.00
CA ALA A 82 -17.69 -24.06 -1.05
C ALA A 82 -18.33 -23.72 -2.41
N PRO A 83 -19.18 -24.59 -3.00
CA PRO A 83 -19.77 -24.39 -4.33
C PRO A 83 -20.43 -23.01 -4.51
N GLU A 84 -21.07 -22.52 -3.45
CA GLU A 84 -21.78 -21.24 -3.41
C GLU A 84 -20.83 -20.03 -3.52
N GLU A 85 -19.56 -20.16 -3.10
CA GLU A 85 -18.58 -19.08 -3.08
C GLU A 85 -17.60 -19.11 -4.26
N LEU A 86 -17.68 -20.14 -5.12
CA LEU A 86 -16.79 -20.30 -6.27
C LEU A 86 -16.78 -19.06 -7.19
N HIS A 87 -17.94 -18.42 -7.36
CA HIS A 87 -18.07 -17.19 -8.16
C HIS A 87 -17.30 -15.99 -7.58
N ARG A 88 -16.93 -16.06 -6.29
CA ARG A 88 -16.14 -15.05 -5.57
C ARG A 88 -14.67 -15.42 -5.46
N SER A 89 -14.26 -16.54 -6.05
CA SER A 89 -12.86 -16.98 -6.06
C SER A 89 -12.04 -16.16 -7.05
N PHE A 90 -10.81 -15.80 -6.68
CA PHE A 90 -9.92 -14.95 -7.46
C PHE A 90 -9.54 -15.60 -8.80
N ASN A 91 -9.19 -16.88 -8.78
CA ASN A 91 -8.81 -17.65 -9.97
C ASN A 91 -9.96 -17.83 -10.99
N ARG A 92 -11.23 -17.73 -10.56
CA ARG A 92 -12.39 -17.78 -11.45
C ARG A 92 -12.79 -16.41 -12.02
N GLN A 93 -12.22 -15.32 -11.52
CA GLN A 93 -12.51 -14.01 -12.09
C GLN A 93 -11.92 -13.86 -13.50
N PRO A 94 -12.61 -13.14 -14.40
CA PRO A 94 -12.04 -12.69 -15.67
C PRO A 94 -10.67 -12.05 -15.48
N VAL A 95 -9.77 -12.27 -16.45
CA VAL A 95 -8.38 -11.79 -16.40
C VAL A 95 -8.31 -10.28 -16.12
N ALA A 96 -9.19 -9.49 -16.74
CA ALA A 96 -9.25 -8.04 -16.52
C ALA A 96 -9.49 -7.66 -15.04
N ARG A 97 -10.36 -8.38 -14.32
CA ARG A 97 -10.61 -8.13 -12.89
C ARG A 97 -9.42 -8.53 -12.04
N ARG A 98 -8.77 -9.65 -12.38
CA ARG A 98 -7.55 -10.11 -11.70
C ARG A 98 -6.42 -9.09 -11.89
N MET A 99 -6.24 -8.59 -13.11
CA MET A 99 -5.28 -7.54 -13.42
C MET A 99 -5.58 -6.25 -12.66
N LEU A 100 -6.86 -5.83 -12.59
CA LEU A 100 -7.27 -4.67 -11.80
C LEU A 100 -6.88 -4.82 -10.32
N ILE A 101 -7.16 -5.97 -9.71
CA ILE A 101 -6.79 -6.24 -8.32
C ILE A 101 -5.28 -6.15 -8.12
N VAL A 102 -4.49 -6.79 -8.98
CA VAL A 102 -3.01 -6.80 -8.87
C VAL A 102 -2.42 -5.41 -9.14
N ALA A 103 -3.01 -4.62 -10.05
CA ALA A 103 -2.56 -3.26 -10.31
C ALA A 103 -2.97 -2.26 -9.21
N ALA A 104 -4.02 -2.57 -8.44
CA ALA A 104 -4.56 -1.64 -7.44
C ALA A 104 -3.59 -1.34 -6.30
N GLY A 105 -2.73 -2.29 -5.90
CA GLY A 105 -1.71 -2.05 -4.88
C GLY A 105 -0.68 -1.00 -5.30
N PRO A 106 0.03 -1.20 -6.43
CA PRO A 106 0.91 -0.18 -6.99
C PRO A 106 0.22 1.16 -7.25
N ALA A 107 -1.01 1.14 -7.77
CA ALA A 107 -1.78 2.36 -8.00
C ALA A 107 -2.11 3.11 -6.70
N ALA A 108 -2.41 2.40 -5.61
CA ALA A 108 -2.64 3.01 -4.30
C ALA A 108 -1.38 3.71 -3.77
N ASN A 109 -0.19 3.12 -3.95
CA ASN A 109 1.06 3.76 -3.60
C ASN A 109 1.38 4.97 -4.48
N PHE A 110 1.09 4.87 -5.78
CA PHE A 110 1.26 6.00 -6.69
C PHE A 110 0.35 7.16 -6.28
N LEU A 111 -0.92 6.88 -5.96
CA LEU A 111 -1.85 7.88 -5.44
C LEU A 111 -1.38 8.46 -4.10
N LEU A 112 -0.88 7.61 -3.19
CA LEU A 112 -0.29 8.07 -1.92
C LEU A 112 0.86 9.05 -2.17
N ALA A 113 1.77 8.73 -3.09
CA ALA A 113 2.87 9.62 -3.45
C ALA A 113 2.35 10.98 -3.96
N VAL A 114 1.39 10.98 -4.89
CA VAL A 114 0.75 12.21 -5.39
C VAL A 114 0.17 13.04 -4.25
N LEU A 115 -0.57 12.41 -3.33
CA LEU A 115 -1.18 13.10 -2.19
C LEU A 115 -0.14 13.65 -1.20
N LEU A 116 0.93 12.90 -0.93
CA LEU A 116 2.02 13.34 -0.05
C LEU A 116 2.77 14.52 -0.64
N TYR A 117 3.15 14.47 -1.92
CA TYR A 117 3.81 15.59 -2.59
C TYR A 117 2.89 16.80 -2.68
N TRP A 118 1.61 16.60 -3.01
CA TRP A 118 0.64 17.68 -3.04
C TRP A 118 0.52 18.37 -1.67
N ALA A 119 0.39 17.61 -0.58
CA ALA A 119 0.33 18.15 0.78
C ALA A 119 1.63 18.89 1.17
N LEU A 120 2.79 18.37 0.76
CA LEU A 120 4.09 19.01 1.00
C LEU A 120 4.18 20.37 0.30
N PHE A 121 3.84 20.44 -0.99
CA PHE A 121 3.85 21.69 -1.74
C PHE A 121 2.78 22.68 -1.26
N TRP A 122 1.63 22.17 -0.80
CA TRP A 122 0.58 23.00 -0.20
C TRP A 122 1.01 23.65 1.11
N TYR A 123 1.74 22.91 1.96
CA TYR A 123 2.30 23.44 3.22
C TYR A 123 3.40 24.48 2.98
N GLY A 124 4.07 24.42 1.83
CA GLY A 124 5.17 25.28 1.44
C GLY A 124 6.51 24.75 1.96
N SER A 125 7.54 24.87 1.12
CA SER A 125 8.92 24.50 1.45
C SER A 125 9.81 25.74 1.50
N GLU A 126 10.78 25.74 2.42
CA GLU A 126 11.87 26.71 2.40
C GLU A 126 12.79 26.38 1.21
N GLU A 127 12.55 27.04 0.10
CA GLU A 127 13.41 26.97 -1.07
C GLU A 127 14.47 28.07 -1.02
N PHE A 128 15.68 27.74 -1.48
CA PHE A 128 16.72 28.73 -1.67
C PHE A 128 16.23 29.76 -2.68
N ARG A 129 16.23 31.03 -2.31
CA ARG A 129 15.93 32.11 -3.26
C ARG A 129 16.95 32.03 -4.40
N PRO A 130 16.52 31.96 -5.67
CA PRO A 130 17.43 31.99 -6.80
C PRO A 130 18.00 33.40 -6.90
N ILE A 131 19.09 33.66 -6.17
CA ILE A 131 19.83 34.91 -6.27
C ILE A 131 20.71 34.76 -7.50
N LEU A 132 20.32 35.41 -8.59
CA LEU A 132 21.18 35.53 -9.76
C LEU A 132 22.41 36.35 -9.37
N GLY A 133 23.59 35.83 -9.70
CA GLY A 133 24.83 36.61 -9.61
C GLY A 133 24.76 37.81 -10.55
N ALA A 134 25.46 38.90 -10.21
CA ALA A 134 25.57 40.03 -11.12
C ALA A 134 26.19 39.56 -12.46
N PRO A 135 25.68 40.01 -13.62
CA PRO A 135 26.27 39.66 -14.90
C PRO A 135 27.73 40.11 -14.95
N ALA A 136 28.57 39.36 -15.68
CA ALA A 136 29.96 39.76 -15.90
C ALA A 136 30.00 41.17 -16.49
N ILE A 137 30.91 42.00 -15.99
CA ILE A 137 31.18 43.33 -16.57
C ILE A 137 31.54 43.10 -18.04
N SER A 138 30.70 43.60 -18.96
CA SER A 138 30.74 43.39 -20.44
C SER A 138 29.91 42.27 -21.07
N SER A 139 29.00 41.62 -20.33
CA SER A 139 28.01 40.73 -20.98
C SER A 139 27.11 41.53 -21.94
N PRO A 140 26.91 41.09 -23.20
CA PRO A 140 25.86 41.63 -24.05
C PRO A 140 24.48 41.41 -23.41
N ALA A 141 23.57 42.34 -23.69
CA ALA A 141 22.16 42.28 -23.27
C ALA A 141 21.40 41.19 -24.02
#